data_AF-A0A534N4M2-F1
#
_entry.id   AF-A0A534N4M2-F1
#
_cell.length_a   1.000
_cell.length_b   1.000
_cell.length_c   1.000
_cell.angle_alpha   90.00
_cell.angle_beta   90.00
_cell.angle_gamma   90.00
#
_symmetry.space_group_name_H-M   'P 1'
#
loop_
_entity.id
_entity.type
_entity.pdbx_description
1 polymer ?
#
loop_
_entity_poly.entity_id
_entity_poly.type
_entity_poly.pdbx_seq_one_letter_code
_entity_poly.pdbx_strand_id
1 'polypeptide(L)'
;MDKITKLELERDNLLQRYTSKDRLVMDKEKEIEELKNRLKSVEATKVGSENISLNDVHRRILNELLAAKVQLQSLKERKDTLTKQVADYSNMTTEKKQKSFEYDRLLQDVTAKKNALAFYRQKAEEARISNAMDERKFSNAVILEKATPPLQRAGVSGLSQWILIPGILIFSIGVAIGAAFLIDFLDTTLKDEADIEAQTGLPVLATVEHYAVGHSKS
;
A
#
# COMPACT_ATOMS: atom_id res chain seq x y z
N MET A 1 31.52 -48.44 -23.97
CA MET A 1 31.41 -48.89 -22.57
C MET A 1 31.29 -50.41 -22.49
N ASP A 2 30.54 -51.06 -23.38
CA ASP A 2 30.25 -52.50 -23.36
C ASP A 2 31.46 -53.45 -23.24
N LYS A 3 32.62 -53.11 -23.81
CA LYS A 3 33.79 -54.02 -23.84
C LYS A 3 34.52 -54.12 -22.48
N ILE A 4 34.58 -53.05 -21.69
CA ILE A 4 35.20 -53.10 -20.34
C ILE A 4 34.33 -53.91 -19.40
N THR A 5 33.03 -53.62 -19.38
CA THR A 5 32.08 -54.32 -18.52
C THR A 5 32.06 -55.83 -18.82
N LYS A 6 32.20 -56.21 -20.09
CA LYS A 6 32.34 -57.62 -20.48
C LYS A 6 33.63 -58.26 -19.94
N LEU A 7 34.76 -57.58 -20.03
CA LEU A 7 36.04 -58.08 -19.52
C LEU A 7 36.08 -58.15 -17.99
N GLU A 8 35.47 -57.20 -17.29
CA GLU A 8 35.31 -57.21 -15.83
C GLU A 8 34.44 -58.39 -15.39
N LEU A 9 33.34 -58.66 -16.11
CA LEU A 9 32.47 -59.80 -15.85
C LEU A 9 33.16 -61.14 -16.12
N GLU A 10 33.98 -61.24 -17.18
CA GLU A 10 34.81 -62.41 -17.47
C GLU A 10 35.86 -62.66 -16.39
N ARG A 11 36.54 -61.61 -15.91
CA ARG A 11 37.47 -61.70 -14.77
C ARG A 11 36.76 -62.15 -13.50
N ASP A 12 35.59 -61.59 -13.19
CA ASP A 12 34.84 -61.93 -11.98
C ASP A 12 34.37 -63.38 -12.00
N ASN A 13 34.02 -63.91 -13.19
CA ASN A 13 33.74 -65.34 -13.37
C ASN A 13 34.98 -66.22 -13.15
N LEU A 14 36.15 -65.78 -13.63
CA LEU A 14 37.41 -66.49 -13.40
C LEU A 14 37.81 -66.47 -11.93
N LEU A 15 37.57 -65.38 -11.20
CA LEU A 15 37.83 -65.27 -9.76
C LEU A 15 36.94 -66.19 -8.90
N GLN A 16 35.80 -66.66 -9.41
CA GLN A 16 35.00 -67.68 -8.72
C GLN A 16 35.63 -69.09 -8.79
N ARG A 17 36.53 -69.32 -9.74
CA ARG A 17 37.12 -70.65 -10.02
C ARG A 17 38.64 -70.69 -9.82
N TYR A 18 39.29 -69.54 -9.84
CA TYR A 18 40.75 -69.39 -9.78
C TYR A 18 41.15 -68.32 -8.76
N THR A 19 42.35 -68.42 -8.21
CA THR A 19 42.88 -67.40 -7.29
C THR A 19 43.34 -66.17 -8.07
N SER A 20 43.38 -65.00 -7.43
CA SER A 20 43.86 -63.74 -8.01
C SER A 20 45.29 -63.76 -8.58
N LYS A 21 46.09 -64.79 -8.27
CA LYS A 21 47.45 -65.01 -8.80
C LYS A 21 47.51 -65.99 -9.98
N ASP A 22 46.37 -66.49 -10.44
CA ASP A 22 46.30 -67.34 -11.62
C ASP A 22 46.57 -66.52 -12.89
N ARG A 23 47.33 -67.10 -13.82
CA ARG A 23 47.72 -66.48 -15.08
C ARG A 23 46.51 -65.97 -15.87
N LEU A 24 45.40 -66.71 -15.86
CA LEU A 24 44.20 -66.34 -16.61
C LEU A 24 43.52 -65.08 -16.06
N VAL A 25 43.55 -64.87 -14.75
CA VAL A 25 43.00 -63.67 -14.10
C VAL A 25 43.92 -62.47 -14.34
N MET A 26 45.23 -62.68 -14.23
CA MET A 26 46.24 -61.65 -14.50
C MET A 26 46.20 -61.15 -15.95
N ASP A 27 46.05 -62.04 -16.92
CA ASP A 27 45.96 -61.69 -18.34
C ASP A 27 44.73 -60.79 -18.60
N LYS A 28 43.59 -61.09 -17.96
CA LYS A 28 42.37 -60.27 -18.06
C LYS A 28 42.49 -58.93 -17.35
N GLU A 29 43.13 -58.88 -16.18
CA GLU A 29 43.38 -57.62 -15.48
C GLU A 29 44.31 -56.71 -16.30
N LYS A 30 45.35 -57.28 -16.93
CA LYS A 30 46.24 -56.55 -17.84
C LYS A 30 45.49 -56.03 -19.07
N GLU A 31 44.60 -56.82 -19.65
CA GLU A 31 43.76 -56.41 -20.79
C GLU A 31 42.81 -55.25 -20.40
N ILE A 32 42.24 -55.29 -19.20
CA ILE A 32 41.42 -54.20 -18.64
C ILE A 32 42.26 -52.94 -18.41
N GLU A 33 43.46 -53.07 -17.87
CA GLU A 33 44.36 -51.95 -17.59
C GLU A 33 44.84 -51.29 -18.88
N GLU A 34 45.25 -52.06 -19.88
CA GLU A 34 45.61 -51.55 -21.21
C GLU A 34 44.45 -50.82 -21.88
N LEU A 35 43.23 -51.37 -21.79
CA LEU A 35 42.04 -50.74 -22.37
C LEU A 35 41.65 -49.45 -21.62
N LYS A 36 41.76 -49.44 -20.28
CA LYS A 36 41.55 -48.24 -19.45
C LYS A 36 42.58 -47.15 -19.78
N ASN A 37 43.84 -47.51 -19.98
CA ASN A 37 44.90 -46.57 -20.35
C ASN A 37 44.69 -46.00 -21.76
N ARG A 38 44.26 -46.83 -22.73
CA ARG A 38 43.87 -46.37 -24.06
C ARG A 38 42.70 -45.40 -24.00
N LEU A 39 41.66 -45.66 -23.19
CA LEU A 39 40.53 -44.75 -23.02
C LEU A 39 40.94 -43.40 -22.42
N LYS A 40 41.77 -43.39 -21.37
CA LYS A 40 42.33 -42.16 -20.80
C LYS A 40 43.14 -41.35 -21.82
N SER A 41 43.93 -42.02 -22.66
CA SER A 41 44.69 -41.36 -23.73
C SER A 41 43.78 -40.79 -24.82
N VAL A 42 42.66 -41.46 -25.13
CA VAL A 42 41.68 -41.00 -26.12
C VAL A 42 40.86 -39.83 -25.57
N GLU A 43 40.51 -39.81 -24.28
CA GLU A 43 39.87 -38.67 -23.62
C GLU A 43 40.77 -37.43 -23.61
N ALA A 44 42.07 -37.60 -23.37
CA ALA A 44 43.05 -36.51 -23.44
C ALA A 44 43.30 -36.02 -24.88
N THR A 45 43.19 -36.90 -25.88
CA THR A 45 43.49 -36.58 -27.30
C THR A 45 42.26 -36.06 -28.08
N LYS A 46 41.03 -36.29 -27.61
CA LYS A 46 39.77 -35.79 -28.22
C LYS A 46 39.49 -34.28 -28.03
N VAL A 47 40.48 -33.52 -27.60
CA VAL A 47 40.40 -32.05 -27.40
C VAL A 47 40.67 -31.27 -28.70
N GLY A 48 41.24 -31.89 -29.73
CA GLY A 48 41.55 -31.22 -31.00
C GLY A 48 40.45 -31.33 -32.05
N SER A 49 39.69 -30.25 -32.25
CA SER A 49 38.96 -29.90 -33.48
C SER A 49 37.45 -30.22 -33.61
N GLU A 50 36.84 -31.15 -32.89
CA GLU A 50 35.37 -31.40 -33.04
C GLU A 50 34.56 -31.08 -31.76
N ASN A 51 35.18 -31.12 -30.57
CA ASN A 51 34.53 -30.85 -29.28
C ASN A 51 34.57 -29.37 -28.83
N ILE A 52 35.27 -28.50 -29.56
CA ILE A 52 35.42 -27.08 -29.17
C ILE A 52 34.06 -26.37 -29.24
N SER A 53 33.27 -26.62 -30.29
CA SER A 53 31.94 -26.02 -30.47
C SER A 53 30.89 -26.50 -29.44
N LEU A 54 31.02 -27.71 -28.89
CA LEU A 54 30.09 -28.23 -27.88
C LEU A 54 30.40 -27.65 -26.47
N ASN A 55 31.67 -27.35 -26.21
CA ASN A 55 32.11 -26.71 -24.96
C ASN A 55 31.78 -25.21 -24.92
N ASP A 56 31.75 -24.55 -26.08
CA ASP A 56 31.38 -23.13 -26.16
C ASP A 56 29.93 -22.85 -25.73
N VAL A 57 28.99 -23.75 -26.05
CA VAL A 57 27.59 -23.64 -25.58
C VAL A 57 27.52 -23.78 -24.06
N HIS A 58 28.24 -24.74 -23.48
CA HIS A 58 28.30 -24.89 -22.01
C HIS A 58 28.91 -23.64 -21.35
N ARG A 59 30.03 -23.13 -21.87
CA ARG A 59 30.67 -21.92 -21.35
C ARG A 59 29.75 -20.71 -21.43
N ARG A 60 29.03 -20.57 -22.54
CA ARG A 60 28.03 -19.49 -22.71
C ARG A 60 26.90 -19.59 -21.68
N ILE A 61 26.29 -20.76 -21.50
CA ILE A 61 25.22 -20.96 -20.51
C ILE A 61 25.74 -20.69 -19.09
N LEU A 62 26.97 -21.12 -18.78
CA LEU A 62 27.58 -20.89 -17.47
C LEU A 62 27.84 -19.39 -17.23
N ASN A 63 28.29 -18.66 -18.25
CA ASN A 63 28.45 -17.20 -18.19
C ASN A 63 27.10 -16.49 -18.05
N GLU A 64 26.07 -16.92 -18.78
CA GLU A 64 24.70 -16.39 -18.65
C GLU A 64 24.13 -16.66 -17.25
N LEU A 65 24.36 -17.85 -16.68
CA LEU A 65 23.97 -18.19 -15.30
C LEU A 65 24.68 -17.29 -14.29
N LEU A 66 25.99 -17.07 -14.46
CA LEU A 66 26.77 -16.17 -13.60
C LEU A 66 26.25 -14.73 -13.69
N ALA A 67 26.01 -14.22 -14.90
CA ALA A 67 25.43 -12.91 -15.12
C ALA A 67 24.05 -12.78 -14.47
N ALA A 68 23.18 -13.77 -14.65
CA ALA A 68 21.85 -13.81 -14.05
C ALA A 68 21.91 -13.86 -12.50
N LYS A 69 22.87 -14.59 -11.92
CA LYS A 69 23.09 -14.61 -10.46
C LYS A 69 23.53 -13.25 -9.92
N VAL A 70 24.43 -12.57 -10.62
CA VAL A 70 24.87 -11.21 -10.25
C VAL A 70 23.72 -10.22 -10.33
N GLN A 71 22.91 -10.30 -11.40
CA GLN A 71 21.71 -9.47 -11.54
C GLN A 71 20.70 -9.76 -10.43
N LEU A 72 20.43 -11.03 -10.11
CA LEU A 72 19.54 -11.42 -9.02
C LEU A 72 20.01 -10.83 -7.68
N GLN A 73 21.30 -10.92 -7.38
CA GLN A 73 21.88 -10.37 -6.15
C GLN A 73 21.71 -8.84 -6.11
N SER A 74 22.02 -8.14 -7.21
CA SER A 74 21.83 -6.69 -7.31
C SER A 74 20.37 -6.28 -7.14
N LEU A 75 19.43 -7.01 -7.76
CA LEU A 75 17.99 -6.76 -7.59
C LEU A 75 17.54 -7.01 -6.14
N LYS A 76 18.08 -8.03 -5.48
CA LYS A 76 17.78 -8.34 -4.08
C LYS A 76 18.27 -7.24 -3.14
N GLU A 77 19.48 -6.74 -3.35
CA GLU A 77 20.02 -5.60 -2.59
C GLU A 77 19.23 -4.32 -2.83
N ARG A 78 18.82 -4.07 -4.08
CA ARG A 78 17.96 -2.95 -4.43
C ARG A 78 16.61 -3.07 -3.73
N LYS A 79 15.99 -4.26 -3.74
CA LYS A 79 14.74 -4.53 -3.00
C LYS A 79 14.89 -4.28 -1.50
N ASP A 80 15.97 -4.77 -0.88
CA ASP A 80 16.23 -4.56 0.54
C ASP A 80 16.39 -3.06 0.87
N THR A 81 17.15 -2.34 0.05
CA THR A 81 17.34 -0.89 0.18
C THR A 81 16.03 -0.13 0.06
N LEU A 82 15.22 -0.44 -0.96
CA LEU A 82 13.89 0.16 -1.14
C LEU A 82 12.95 -0.17 0.02
N THR A 83 12.99 -1.40 0.54
CA THR A 83 12.16 -1.81 1.67
C THR A 83 12.53 -1.03 2.94
N LYS A 84 13.83 -0.82 3.19
CA LYS A 84 14.32 0.03 4.28
C LYS A 84 13.87 1.48 4.12
N GLN A 85 14.01 2.05 2.91
CA GLN A 85 13.55 3.41 2.63
C GLN A 85 12.04 3.56 2.89
N VAL A 86 11.22 2.60 2.43
CA VAL A 86 9.77 2.63 2.68
C VAL A 86 9.46 2.58 4.19
N ALA A 87 10.17 1.74 4.94
CA ALA A 87 10.02 1.66 6.39
C ALA A 87 10.41 2.98 7.08
N ASP A 88 11.52 3.59 6.67
CA ASP A 88 11.98 4.88 7.19
C ASP A 88 10.99 6.01 6.89
N TYR A 89 10.47 6.08 5.66
CA TYR A 89 9.45 7.06 5.29
C TYR A 89 8.14 6.86 6.05
N SER A 90 7.74 5.61 6.29
CA SER A 90 6.57 5.29 7.11
C SER A 90 6.74 5.80 8.54
N ASN A 91 7.91 5.54 9.15
CA ASN A 91 8.23 6.02 10.50
C ASN A 91 8.25 7.55 10.59
N MET A 92 8.90 8.22 9.64
CA MET A 92 8.93 9.69 9.56
C MET A 92 7.52 10.28 9.39
N THR A 93 6.66 9.61 8.62
CA THR A 93 5.27 10.05 8.42
C THR A 93 4.46 9.92 9.71
N THR A 94 4.61 8.81 10.44
CA THR A 94 3.96 8.63 11.74
C THR A 94 4.43 9.67 12.75
N GLU A 95 5.73 9.97 12.82
CA GLU A 95 6.26 11.01 13.71
C GLU A 95 5.71 12.40 13.35
N LYS A 96 5.69 12.75 12.06
CA LYS A 96 5.11 14.02 11.59
C LYS A 96 3.63 14.13 11.92
N LYS A 97 2.87 13.04 11.74
CA LYS A 97 1.44 12.99 12.07
C LYS A 97 1.20 13.17 13.57
N GLN A 98 2.04 12.58 14.41
CA GLN A 98 1.95 12.82 15.86
C GLN A 98 2.23 14.28 16.21
N LYS A 99 3.25 14.90 15.62
CA LYS A 99 3.54 16.32 15.81
C LYS A 99 2.45 17.24 15.27
N SER A 100 1.78 16.89 14.17
CA SER A 100 0.67 17.69 13.64
C SER A 100 -0.52 17.68 14.60
N PHE A 101 -0.86 16.53 15.20
CA PHE A 101 -1.92 16.47 16.21
C PHE A 101 -1.61 17.32 17.43
N GLU A 102 -0.38 17.28 17.96
CA GLU A 102 0.02 18.13 19.08
C GLU A 102 0.01 19.62 18.71
N TYR A 103 0.44 19.95 17.49
CA TYR A 103 0.37 21.32 16.97
C TYR A 103 -1.08 21.82 16.89
N ASP A 104 -1.99 21.04 16.31
CA ASP A 104 -3.40 21.40 16.17
C ASP A 104 -4.07 21.58 17.53
N ARG A 105 -3.77 20.68 18.47
CA ARG A 105 -4.23 20.79 19.87
C ARG A 105 -3.73 22.08 20.52
N LEU A 106 -2.44 22.41 20.38
CA LEU A 106 -1.88 23.63 20.94
C LEU A 106 -2.46 24.88 20.29
N LEU A 107 -2.69 24.84 18.97
CA LEU A 107 -3.32 25.92 18.23
C LEU A 107 -4.75 26.18 18.72
N GLN A 108 -5.52 25.11 18.98
CA GLN A 108 -6.84 25.22 19.58
C GLN A 108 -6.78 25.84 20.99
N ASP A 109 -5.83 25.43 21.84
CA ASP A 109 -5.66 26.02 23.18
C ASP A 109 -5.30 27.52 23.12
N VAL A 110 -4.37 27.90 22.24
CA VAL A 110 -4.02 29.31 22.01
C VAL A 110 -5.24 30.10 21.52
N THR A 111 -6.02 29.53 20.61
CA THR A 111 -7.22 30.16 20.06
C THR A 111 -8.29 30.33 21.14
N ALA A 112 -8.53 29.30 21.97
CA ALA A 112 -9.45 29.36 23.09
C ALA A 112 -9.04 30.45 24.10
N LYS A 113 -7.75 30.52 24.46
CA LYS A 113 -7.22 31.56 25.36
C LYS A 113 -7.34 32.97 24.78
N LYS A 114 -7.08 33.15 23.48
CA LYS A 114 -7.29 34.43 22.79
C LYS A 114 -8.76 34.86 22.82
N ASN A 115 -9.67 33.93 22.55
CA ASN A 115 -11.10 34.20 22.57
C ASN A 115 -11.60 34.53 23.99
N ALA A 116 -11.13 33.79 25.00
CA ALA A 116 -11.44 34.08 26.39
C ALA A 116 -10.94 35.48 26.79
N LEU A 117 -9.71 35.84 26.44
CA LEU A 117 -9.16 37.17 26.69
C LEU A 117 -10.00 38.28 26.03
N ALA A 118 -10.37 38.10 24.76
CA ALA A 118 -11.21 39.06 24.04
C ALA A 118 -12.58 39.22 24.72
N PHE A 119 -13.20 38.11 25.10
CA PHE A 119 -14.48 38.11 25.82
C PHE A 119 -14.40 38.83 27.17
N TYR A 120 -13.38 38.55 27.99
CA TYR A 120 -13.21 39.23 29.28
C TYR A 120 -12.96 40.73 29.12
N ARG A 121 -12.19 41.14 28.09
CA ARG A 121 -12.01 42.57 27.78
C ARG A 121 -13.31 43.25 27.39
N GLN A 122 -14.12 42.61 26.56
CA GLN A 122 -15.42 43.13 26.19
C GLN A 122 -16.33 43.27 27.41
N LYS A 123 -16.41 42.24 28.28
CA LYS A 123 -17.23 42.29 29.50
C LYS A 123 -16.78 43.37 30.49
N ALA A 124 -15.47 43.57 30.62
CA ALA A 124 -14.92 44.64 31.45
C ALA A 124 -15.34 46.03 30.93
N GLU A 125 -15.30 46.24 29.62
CA GLU A 125 -15.72 47.50 29.01
C GLU A 125 -17.25 47.71 29.09
N GLU A 126 -18.05 46.67 28.87
CA GLU A 126 -19.50 46.70 29.08
C GLU A 126 -19.86 47.09 30.52
N ALA A 127 -19.18 46.50 31.52
CA ALA A 127 -19.37 46.83 32.93
C ALA A 127 -18.95 48.29 33.23
N ARG A 128 -17.84 48.75 32.65
CA ARG A 128 -17.39 50.15 32.78
C ARG A 128 -18.42 51.14 32.22
N ILE A 129 -18.98 50.84 31.05
CA ILE A 129 -20.03 51.66 30.42
C ILE A 129 -21.30 51.63 31.26
N SER A 130 -21.72 50.45 31.73
CA SER A 130 -22.90 50.31 32.59
C SER A 130 -22.77 51.16 33.86
N ASN A 131 -21.64 51.05 34.57
CA ASN A 131 -21.39 51.85 35.77
C ASN A 131 -21.42 53.35 35.48
N ALA A 132 -20.83 53.79 34.35
CA ALA A 132 -20.86 55.19 33.95
C ALA A 132 -22.28 55.67 33.57
N MET A 133 -23.15 54.79 33.04
CA MET A 133 -24.55 55.10 32.79
C MET A 133 -25.37 55.21 34.08
N ASP A 134 -25.10 54.33 35.05
CA ASP A 134 -25.73 54.34 36.37
C ASP A 134 -25.37 55.60 37.17
N GLU A 135 -24.08 55.97 37.20
CA GLU A 135 -23.60 57.22 37.83
C GLU A 135 -24.27 58.47 37.23
N ARG A 136 -24.50 58.47 35.91
CA ARG A 136 -25.16 59.57 35.19
C ARG A 136 -26.69 59.53 35.28
N LYS A 137 -27.28 58.56 35.99
CA LYS A 137 -28.73 58.41 36.21
C LYS A 137 -29.58 58.39 34.91
N PHE A 138 -29.09 57.79 33.83
CA PHE A 138 -29.86 57.67 32.57
C PHE A 138 -31.02 56.65 32.61
N SER A 139 -31.32 56.04 33.76
CA SER A 139 -32.48 55.16 33.92
C SER A 139 -33.76 55.97 34.10
N ASN A 140 -34.34 56.43 32.99
CA ASN A 140 -35.71 56.94 32.98
C ASN A 140 -36.67 55.79 32.68
N ALA A 141 -36.86 54.89 33.65
CA ALA A 141 -37.87 53.84 33.57
C ALA A 141 -39.26 54.47 33.80
N VAL A 142 -39.90 54.92 32.72
CA VAL A 142 -41.31 55.34 32.75
C VAL A 142 -42.16 54.12 32.42
N ILE A 143 -43.03 53.72 33.35
CA ILE A 143 -44.05 52.69 33.09
C ILE A 143 -45.07 53.31 32.15
N LEU A 144 -44.97 52.99 30.85
CA LEU A 144 -45.83 53.58 29.83
C LEU A 144 -47.24 52.98 29.79
N GLU A 145 -47.43 51.71 30.16
CA GLU A 145 -48.75 51.07 30.05
C GLU A 145 -48.90 49.80 30.92
N LYS A 146 -50.10 49.58 31.47
CA LYS A 146 -50.47 48.37 32.24
C LYS A 146 -50.92 47.28 31.26
N ALA A 147 -50.41 46.07 31.41
CA ALA A 147 -50.62 44.95 30.49
C ALA A 147 -52.10 44.68 30.18
N THR A 148 -52.47 44.74 28.89
CA THR A 148 -53.78 44.33 28.37
C THR A 148 -53.80 42.83 28.08
N PRO A 149 -54.93 42.13 28.34
CA PRO A 149 -55.05 40.70 28.06
C PRO A 149 -55.03 40.43 26.55
N PRO A 150 -54.44 39.31 26.10
CA PRO A 150 -54.26 39.04 24.68
C PRO A 150 -55.61 38.81 23.97
N LEU A 151 -55.78 39.45 22.81
CA LEU A 151 -56.91 39.24 21.93
C LEU A 151 -56.97 37.78 21.46
N GLN A 152 -58.19 37.23 21.41
CA GLN A 152 -58.46 35.86 20.98
C GLN A 152 -58.02 35.69 19.51
N ARG A 153 -57.17 34.69 19.25
CA ARG A 153 -56.58 34.44 17.92
C ARG A 153 -57.69 34.18 16.90
N ALA A 154 -57.78 35.03 15.87
CA ALA A 154 -58.54 34.75 14.66
C ALA A 154 -57.94 33.50 14.01
N GLY A 155 -58.65 32.37 14.12
CA GLY A 155 -58.25 31.12 13.51
C GLY A 155 -58.27 31.25 12.00
N VAL A 156 -57.09 31.36 11.40
CA VAL A 156 -56.94 31.21 9.95
C VAL A 156 -57.34 29.77 9.60
N SER A 157 -58.54 29.64 9.00
CA SER A 157 -59.00 28.42 8.34
C SER A 157 -58.14 28.21 7.09
N GLY A 158 -56.95 27.66 7.31
CA GLY A 158 -55.99 27.28 6.29
C GLY A 158 -55.33 25.99 6.76
N LEU A 159 -55.17 25.05 5.84
CA LEU A 159 -54.58 23.72 6.00
C LEU A 159 -53.70 23.64 7.27
N SER A 160 -54.19 22.89 8.27
CA SER A 160 -53.63 22.86 9.63
C SER A 160 -52.09 22.84 9.58
N GLN A 161 -51.44 23.77 10.29
CA GLN A 161 -49.97 23.83 10.41
C GLN A 161 -49.36 22.49 10.82
N TRP A 162 -50.16 21.64 11.47
CA TRP A 162 -49.81 20.28 11.85
C TRP A 162 -49.59 19.33 10.66
N ILE A 163 -50.07 19.66 9.46
CA ILE A 163 -49.87 18.89 8.23
C ILE A 163 -48.78 19.54 7.36
N LEU A 164 -48.77 20.87 7.29
CA LEU A 164 -47.81 21.62 6.47
C LEU A 164 -46.35 21.42 6.91
N ILE A 165 -46.09 21.53 8.22
CA ILE A 165 -44.74 21.41 8.77
C ILE A 165 -44.13 20.02 8.52
N PRO A 166 -44.79 18.90 8.91
CA PRO A 166 -44.24 17.58 8.62
C PRO A 166 -44.23 17.27 7.12
N GLY A 167 -45.21 17.76 6.35
CA GLY A 167 -45.24 17.58 4.90
C GLY A 167 -44.03 18.18 4.20
N ILE A 168 -43.65 19.41 4.54
CA ILE A 168 -42.45 20.07 4.01
C ILE A 168 -41.18 19.33 4.43
N LEU A 169 -41.12 18.87 5.69
CA LEU A 169 -39.96 18.14 6.19
C LEU A 169 -39.75 16.83 5.42
N ILE A 170 -40.80 16.01 5.29
CA ILE A 170 -40.74 14.73 4.57
C ILE A 170 -40.40 14.95 3.09
N PHE A 171 -41.01 15.96 2.47
CA PHE A 171 -40.71 16.31 1.08
C PHE A 171 -39.25 16.73 0.89
N SER A 172 -38.71 17.56 1.79
CA SER A 172 -37.30 18.01 1.72
C SER A 172 -36.31 16.85 1.86
N ILE A 173 -36.59 15.89 2.74
CA ILE A 173 -35.77 14.68 2.92
C ILE A 173 -35.84 13.80 1.66
N GLY A 174 -37.03 13.60 1.10
CA GLY A 174 -37.20 12.83 -0.13
C GLY A 174 -36.46 13.44 -1.32
N VAL A 175 -36.52 14.77 -1.47
CA VAL A 175 -35.78 15.49 -2.51
C VAL A 175 -34.27 15.41 -2.28
N ALA A 176 -33.79 15.54 -1.05
CA ALA A 176 -32.36 15.46 -0.75
C ALA A 176 -31.78 14.06 -1.06
N ILE A 177 -32.48 13.00 -0.65
CA ILE A 177 -32.07 11.61 -0.94
C ILE A 177 -32.14 11.35 -2.44
N GLY A 178 -33.25 11.71 -3.09
CA GLY A 178 -33.41 11.53 -4.54
C GLY A 178 -32.35 12.27 -5.34
N ALA A 179 -32.01 13.50 -4.97
CA ALA A 179 -30.94 14.27 -5.60
C ALA A 179 -29.56 13.64 -5.38
N ALA A 180 -29.27 13.11 -4.18
CA ALA A 180 -28.02 12.42 -3.91
C ALA A 180 -27.85 11.17 -4.79
N PHE A 181 -28.87 10.32 -4.88
CA PHE A 181 -28.86 9.16 -5.77
C PHE A 181 -28.79 9.53 -7.25
N LEU A 182 -29.46 10.61 -7.67
CA LEU A 182 -29.41 11.07 -9.06
C LEU A 182 -28.02 11.61 -9.43
N ILE A 183 -27.38 12.34 -8.52
CA ILE A 183 -26.00 12.81 -8.68
C ILE A 183 -25.07 11.61 -8.75
N ASP A 184 -25.21 10.62 -7.86
CA ASP A 184 -24.38 9.41 -7.84
C ASP A 184 -24.56 8.55 -9.09
N PHE A 185 -25.79 8.41 -9.59
CA PHE A 185 -26.07 7.69 -10.84
C PHE A 185 -25.53 8.40 -12.09
N LEU A 186 -25.46 9.74 -12.07
CA LEU A 186 -24.87 10.55 -13.15
C LEU A 186 -23.35 10.73 -12.98
N ASP A 187 -22.80 10.46 -11.81
CA ASP A 187 -21.36 10.51 -11.54
C ASP A 187 -20.72 9.23 -12.10
N THR A 188 -20.26 9.29 -13.35
CA THR A 188 -19.39 8.26 -13.94
C THR A 188 -17.95 8.41 -13.41
N THR A 189 -17.80 8.55 -12.09
CA THR A 189 -16.51 8.51 -11.41
C THR A 189 -16.32 7.11 -10.83
N LEU A 190 -15.39 6.36 -11.41
CA LEU A 190 -14.93 5.08 -10.89
C LEU A 190 -14.20 5.33 -9.55
N LYS A 191 -14.94 5.24 -8.44
CA LYS A 191 -14.44 5.46 -7.07
C LYS A 191 -14.08 4.18 -6.34
N ASP A 192 -14.50 3.02 -6.85
CA ASP A 192 -14.29 1.75 -6.17
C ASP A 192 -13.16 0.95 -6.83
N GLU A 193 -12.11 0.70 -6.06
CA GLU A 193 -10.94 -0.09 -6.46
C GLU A 193 -11.35 -1.53 -6.80
N ALA A 194 -12.40 -2.04 -6.12
CA ALA A 194 -12.95 -3.37 -6.33
C ALA A 194 -13.59 -3.57 -7.72
N ASP A 195 -14.20 -2.52 -8.30
CA ASP A 195 -14.82 -2.59 -9.63
C ASP A 195 -13.76 -2.62 -10.75
N ILE A 196 -12.61 -1.97 -10.53
CA ILE A 196 -11.47 -2.00 -11.46
C ILE A 196 -10.83 -3.39 -11.44
N GLU A 197 -10.61 -3.98 -10.26
CA GLU A 197 -10.02 -5.32 -10.14
C GLU A 197 -10.92 -6.40 -10.76
N ALA A 198 -12.24 -6.29 -10.60
CA ALA A 198 -13.20 -7.23 -11.16
C ALA A 198 -13.30 -7.17 -12.70
N GLN A 199 -13.20 -5.98 -13.31
CA GLN A 199 -13.27 -5.83 -14.77
C GLN A 199 -11.92 -6.02 -15.47
N THR A 200 -10.81 -5.65 -14.83
CA THR A 200 -9.48 -5.71 -15.46
C THR A 200 -8.68 -6.96 -15.10
N GLY A 201 -9.06 -7.67 -14.02
CA GLY A 201 -8.38 -8.88 -13.55
C GLY A 201 -6.95 -8.62 -13.04
N LEU A 202 -6.59 -7.36 -12.80
CA LEU A 202 -5.28 -6.94 -12.32
C LEU A 202 -5.42 -6.22 -10.98
N PRO A 203 -4.57 -6.51 -9.97
CA PRO A 203 -4.63 -5.85 -8.67
C PRO A 203 -4.21 -4.37 -8.77
N VAL A 204 -4.93 -3.48 -8.10
CA VAL A 204 -4.65 -2.04 -8.08
C VAL A 204 -3.43 -1.78 -7.18
N LEU A 205 -2.39 -1.17 -7.75
CA LEU A 205 -1.10 -0.97 -7.06
C LEU A 205 -0.94 0.42 -6.43
N ALA A 206 -1.68 1.43 -6.89
CA ALA A 206 -1.68 2.78 -6.33
C ALA A 206 -2.88 3.60 -6.83
N THR A 207 -3.47 4.39 -5.94
CA THR A 207 -4.59 5.31 -6.22
C THR A 207 -4.08 6.74 -5.99
N VAL A 208 -4.22 7.63 -6.98
CA VAL A 208 -3.77 9.03 -6.88
C VAL A 208 -5.00 9.94 -6.77
N GLU A 209 -5.24 10.48 -5.58
CA GLU A 209 -6.28 11.49 -5.36
C GLU A 209 -5.88 12.83 -5.98
N HIS A 210 -6.69 13.33 -6.92
CA HIS A 210 -6.54 14.67 -7.47
C HIS A 210 -7.45 15.65 -6.73
N TYR A 211 -6.89 16.42 -5.79
CA TYR A 211 -7.60 17.54 -5.17
C TYR A 211 -7.65 18.72 -6.13
N ALA A 212 -8.80 18.91 -6.80
CA ALA A 212 -9.07 20.13 -7.53
C ALA A 212 -9.24 21.30 -6.54
N VAL A 213 -8.32 22.26 -6.58
CA VAL A 213 -8.36 23.49 -5.80
C VAL A 213 -9.59 24.29 -6.24
N GLY A 214 -10.59 24.40 -5.38
CA GLY A 214 -11.82 25.15 -5.63
C GLY A 214 -11.52 26.65 -5.79
N HIS A 215 -11.83 27.20 -6.95
CA HIS A 215 -11.91 28.64 -7.16
C HIS A 215 -13.07 29.22 -6.35
N SER A 216 -12.74 29.94 -5.28
CA SER A 216 -13.62 30.90 -4.62
C SER A 216 -13.99 32.00 -5.64
N LYS A 217 -15.28 32.12 -5.98
CA LYS A 217 -15.83 33.31 -6.63
C LYS A 217 -16.37 34.25 -5.56
N SER A 218 -16.07 35.54 -5.76
CA SER A 218 -16.51 36.71 -5.00
C SER A 218 -18.02 36.85 -4.92
#